data_AF-A0A1X2IKP8-F1
#
_entry.id   AF-A0A1X2IKP8-F1
#
_cell.length_a   1.000
_cell.length_b   1.000
_cell.length_c   1.000
_cell.angle_alpha   90.00
_cell.angle_beta   90.00
_cell.angle_gamma   90.00
#
_symmetry.space_group_name_H-M   'P 1'
#
loop_
_entity.id
_entity.type
_entity.pdbx_description
1 polymer ?
#
loop_
_entity_poly.entity_id
_entity_poly.type
_entity_poly.pdbx_seq_one_letter_code
_entity_poly.pdbx_strand_id
1 'polypeptide(L)'
;MNNWKLPGKKNKDVTSPSPQTSTSITTSQSSSSSSTSPSSILTEPKPGLLLVRVCEATGISLPAGVPPPPSHLQPIQSRSNRDSFNRKQNWWLPYVVLEFDKNEIVIDALGGDTCNPIYQYRTNFDVSRNSDVSISIYLRPPPNSQQVAAPATKAKANNDLFLGAVKLQPNFDSKKLDDQVLNITGGTGKMHIQLCYQEKSPSIAFDSFDLLRVIGRGSFGKVYVVRKKDTNRIYAMKVLRKSRIISRSEVTHTMAEKTVLAKVENPFIVPLKFAFQSPDKLYLVLAFINGGELFHHLQLEGRFTEERSRFYTAELLCALECLHNLNVVYRDLKPENILIDLHGHIALCDFGLCKLNMTEEERTNTFCGTPEYLAPELLHGHGYTKNVDWWTLGVLLYEMMTGLPPFYDENTNDMYKKILRDDLVFPQDMERDAKDLLSGLLTREPTERLGHDGPQMIKNHPFFASIDWDKLMKKKVQPPFKPLVENMYDTTNFDDEFTSEAPLESLVDESHISKTMQEQFAGFTYNPANDGVLGESYTGSISGSAQKW
;
A
#
# COMPACT_ATOMS: atom_id res chain seq x y z
N MET A 1 0.86 65.30 -10.53
CA MET A 1 1.51 66.45 -11.20
C MET A 1 2.96 66.54 -10.72
N ASN A 2 3.82 67.24 -11.47
CA ASN A 2 5.23 67.61 -11.24
C ASN A 2 5.72 67.59 -9.77
N ASN A 3 6.96 67.23 -9.38
CA ASN A 3 8.27 67.21 -10.08
C ASN A 3 9.26 66.26 -9.29
N TRP A 4 10.60 66.12 -9.44
CA TRP A 4 11.67 66.79 -10.21
C TRP A 4 12.97 65.94 -10.30
N LYS A 5 13.80 66.20 -11.33
CA LYS A 5 15.30 66.17 -11.39
C LYS A 5 16.17 64.88 -11.30
N LEU A 6 17.08 64.81 -12.27
CA LEU A 6 18.35 64.04 -12.42
C LEU A 6 19.54 64.80 -11.75
N PRO A 7 20.85 64.39 -11.80
CA PRO A 7 21.55 63.21 -12.37
C PRO A 7 22.47 62.48 -11.33
N GLY A 8 23.40 61.54 -11.62
CA GLY A 8 23.76 60.76 -12.83
C GLY A 8 25.23 60.86 -13.32
N LYS A 9 25.87 59.72 -13.70
CA LYS A 9 27.24 59.49 -14.27
C LYS A 9 28.40 59.39 -13.23
N LYS A 10 29.55 58.72 -13.48
CA LYS A 10 30.23 58.33 -14.76
C LYS A 10 31.18 57.11 -14.65
N ASN A 11 31.40 56.44 -15.79
CA ASN A 11 32.21 55.23 -16.08
C ASN A 11 33.74 55.29 -15.77
N LYS A 12 34.41 54.12 -15.68
CA LYS A 12 35.31 53.60 -16.76
C LYS A 12 35.95 52.20 -16.52
N ASP A 13 35.67 51.27 -17.43
CA ASP A 13 36.59 50.50 -18.31
C ASP A 13 37.95 49.89 -17.86
N VAL A 14 38.19 48.69 -18.43
CA VAL A 14 39.44 48.15 -19.06
C VAL A 14 40.33 47.09 -18.35
N THR A 15 40.34 45.90 -18.98
CA THR A 15 41.34 44.79 -19.06
C THR A 15 41.85 44.03 -17.83
N SER A 16 41.99 42.71 -18.01
CA SER A 16 42.81 41.77 -17.23
C SER A 16 44.31 41.92 -17.52
N PRO A 17 45.19 41.46 -16.61
CA PRO A 17 45.85 40.16 -16.86
C PRO A 17 46.09 39.29 -15.60
N SER A 18 46.46 38.03 -15.83
CA SER A 18 47.16 37.13 -14.89
C SER A 18 48.67 37.09 -15.26
N PRO A 19 49.62 36.44 -14.52
CA PRO A 19 49.46 35.42 -13.48
C PRO A 19 50.46 35.56 -12.27
N GLN A 20 50.82 34.42 -11.64
CA GLN A 20 51.96 34.14 -10.74
C GLN A 20 51.77 34.13 -9.20
N THR A 21 51.72 32.91 -8.66
CA THR A 21 52.47 32.35 -7.50
C THR A 21 53.14 33.29 -6.48
N SER A 22 52.89 33.08 -5.17
CA SER A 22 53.81 32.36 -4.24
C SER A 22 53.53 32.56 -2.72
N THR A 23 53.93 31.56 -1.92
CA THR A 23 54.32 31.61 -0.48
C THR A 23 53.48 32.37 0.56
N SER A 24 52.61 31.61 1.24
CA SER A 24 52.66 31.35 2.70
C SER A 24 53.17 32.42 3.69
N ILE A 25 52.31 32.79 4.66
CA ILE A 25 52.73 33.21 6.01
C ILE A 25 52.02 32.30 7.03
N THR A 26 52.78 31.75 7.98
CA THR A 26 52.28 30.89 9.06
C THR A 26 52.21 31.70 10.36
N THR A 27 51.09 31.63 11.08
CA THR A 27 51.00 32.09 12.48
C THR A 27 50.21 31.08 13.31
N SER A 28 50.50 31.02 14.61
CA SER A 28 50.36 29.78 15.40
C SER A 28 49.14 29.71 16.32
N GLN A 29 48.53 28.52 16.32
CA GLN A 29 47.93 27.82 17.46
C GLN A 29 46.99 28.57 18.43
N SER A 30 45.73 28.15 18.45
CA SER A 30 45.09 27.70 19.70
C SER A 30 44.01 26.65 19.39
N SER A 31 43.60 25.87 20.38
CA SER A 31 42.94 24.57 20.19
C SER A 31 41.47 24.53 20.58
N SER A 32 40.63 23.92 19.74
CA SER A 32 39.53 23.07 20.17
C SER A 32 39.22 22.03 19.08
N SER A 33 39.14 20.74 19.48
CA SER A 33 38.95 19.63 18.55
C SER A 33 37.56 19.01 18.72
N SER A 34 36.65 19.32 17.79
CA SER A 34 35.38 18.62 17.61
C SER A 34 35.37 17.96 16.24
N SER A 35 35.72 16.67 16.17
CA SER A 35 35.77 15.91 14.93
C SER A 35 34.37 15.52 14.46
N THR A 36 33.75 16.38 13.65
CA THR A 36 32.48 16.05 12.97
C THR A 36 32.75 14.95 11.94
N SER A 37 32.29 13.73 12.21
CA SER A 37 32.30 12.65 11.21
C SER A 37 31.46 13.06 9.99
N PRO A 38 31.94 12.89 8.75
CA PRO A 38 31.12 13.15 7.58
C PRO A 38 29.95 12.15 7.56
N SER A 39 28.73 12.67 7.43
CA SER A 39 27.52 11.85 7.30
C SER A 39 27.62 10.97 6.05
N SER A 40 27.63 9.65 6.25
CA SER A 40 27.59 8.68 5.16
C SER A 40 26.29 8.85 4.37
N ILE A 41 26.41 9.21 3.09
CA ILE A 41 25.29 9.13 2.15
C ILE A 41 24.88 7.66 2.07
N LEU A 42 23.67 7.33 2.52
CA LEU A 42 23.12 5.99 2.43
C LEU A 42 22.81 5.70 0.96
N THR A 43 23.73 4.99 0.29
CA THR A 43 23.46 4.41 -1.03
C THR A 43 22.30 3.43 -0.95
N GLU A 44 21.40 3.49 -1.92
CA GLU A 44 20.32 2.51 -2.01
C GLU A 44 20.86 1.11 -2.35
N PRO A 45 20.25 0.04 -1.80
CA PRO A 45 20.71 -1.31 -2.06
C PRO A 45 20.35 -1.73 -3.48
N LYS A 46 21.31 -2.39 -4.15
CA LYS A 46 21.13 -2.92 -5.50
C LYS A 46 20.03 -4.00 -5.57
N PRO A 47 19.56 -4.36 -6.78
CA PRO A 47 18.72 -5.55 -6.98
C PRO A 47 19.32 -6.80 -6.35
N GLY A 48 18.52 -7.52 -5.56
CA GLY A 48 18.95 -8.80 -5.02
C GLY A 48 17.90 -9.52 -4.18
N LEU A 49 18.35 -10.61 -3.55
CA LEU A 49 17.56 -11.41 -2.62
C LEU A 49 18.20 -11.34 -1.23
N LEU A 50 17.40 -11.00 -0.22
CA LEU A 50 17.72 -11.12 1.19
C LEU A 50 17.15 -12.44 1.71
N LEU A 51 18.00 -13.45 1.88
CA LEU A 51 17.62 -14.66 2.60
C LEU A 51 17.54 -14.35 4.10
N VAL A 52 16.40 -14.66 4.70
CA VAL A 52 16.13 -14.54 6.14
C VAL A 52 15.85 -15.92 6.70
N ARG A 53 16.52 -16.27 7.81
CA ARG A 53 16.23 -17.44 8.62
C ARG A 53 15.84 -17.01 10.02
N VAL A 54 14.65 -17.43 10.46
CA VAL A 54 14.25 -17.36 11.87
C VAL A 54 14.59 -18.71 12.49
N CYS A 55 15.56 -18.75 13.40
CA CYS A 55 16.01 -20.01 14.00
C CYS A 55 15.11 -20.41 15.17
N GLU A 56 15.10 -19.60 16.22
CA GLU A 56 14.48 -19.88 17.51
C GLU A 56 14.43 -18.61 18.37
N ALA A 57 13.55 -18.59 19.36
CA ALA A 57 13.62 -17.65 20.46
C ALA A 57 13.87 -18.38 21.78
N THR A 58 14.41 -17.68 22.78
CA THR A 58 14.74 -18.23 24.10
C THR A 58 14.43 -17.24 25.21
N GLY A 59 13.94 -17.73 26.35
CA GLY A 59 13.64 -16.89 27.53
C GLY A 59 12.44 -15.94 27.40
N ILE A 60 11.46 -16.29 26.55
CA ILE A 60 10.18 -15.57 26.48
C ILE A 60 9.36 -15.83 27.76
N SER A 61 8.84 -14.78 28.39
CA SER A 61 7.87 -14.85 29.49
C SER A 61 6.46 -14.60 28.99
N LEU A 62 5.49 -15.41 29.40
CA LEU A 62 4.08 -15.14 29.12
C LEU A 62 3.54 -13.99 30.01
N PRO A 63 2.62 -13.15 29.52
CA PRO A 63 1.93 -12.16 30.33
C PRO A 63 1.20 -12.78 31.54
N ALA A 64 1.10 -12.02 32.63
CA ALA A 64 0.41 -12.48 33.83
C ALA A 64 -1.07 -12.81 33.54
N GLY A 65 -1.51 -14.00 33.98
CA GLY A 65 -2.87 -14.50 33.77
C GLY A 65 -3.03 -15.47 32.59
N VAL A 66 -2.04 -15.61 31.72
CA VAL A 66 -2.05 -16.66 30.67
C VAL A 66 -1.80 -18.03 31.33
N PRO A 67 -2.68 -19.03 31.16
CA PRO A 67 -2.44 -20.37 31.72
C PRO A 67 -1.29 -21.07 30.99
N PRO A 68 -0.46 -21.87 31.69
CA PRO A 68 0.61 -22.64 31.06
C PRO A 68 0.04 -23.68 30.08
N PRO A 69 0.82 -24.08 29.05
CA PRO A 69 0.37 -25.04 28.05
C PRO A 69 0.01 -26.39 28.70
N PRO A 70 -1.06 -27.09 28.24
CA PRO A 70 -1.44 -28.39 28.77
C PRO A 70 -0.29 -29.40 28.77
N SER A 71 0.01 -29.98 29.94
CA SER A 71 1.24 -30.75 30.22
C SER A 71 1.43 -32.05 29.41
N HIS A 72 0.42 -32.43 28.63
CA HIS A 72 0.42 -33.57 27.71
C HIS A 72 0.89 -33.21 26.28
N LEU A 73 1.13 -31.93 25.97
CA LEU A 73 1.54 -31.45 24.64
C LEU A 73 3.07 -31.28 24.55
N GLN A 74 3.79 -32.40 24.61
CA GLN A 74 5.26 -32.43 24.52
C GLN A 74 5.81 -32.29 23.08
N PRO A 75 7.11 -31.93 22.89
CA PRO A 75 7.64 -31.49 21.60
C PRO A 75 7.63 -32.56 20.50
N ILE A 76 7.13 -32.20 19.31
CA ILE A 76 7.14 -33.06 18.12
C ILE A 76 8.57 -33.11 17.54
N GLN A 77 9.30 -34.18 17.80
CA GLN A 77 10.61 -34.43 17.16
C GLN A 77 10.45 -34.91 15.71
N SER A 78 10.06 -34.02 14.79
CA SER A 78 10.11 -34.30 13.34
C SER A 78 11.44 -33.85 12.74
N ARG A 79 12.13 -34.75 12.04
CA ARG A 79 13.40 -34.49 11.33
C ARG A 79 13.25 -34.47 9.79
N SER A 80 12.06 -34.21 9.26
CA SER A 80 11.84 -34.05 7.82
C SER A 80 12.13 -32.61 7.34
N ASN A 81 13.07 -32.48 6.40
CA ASN A 81 13.40 -31.21 5.74
C ASN A 81 12.49 -30.88 4.54
N ARG A 82 11.34 -31.55 4.36
CA ARG A 82 10.56 -31.47 3.11
C ARG A 82 9.07 -31.12 3.20
N ASP A 83 8.50 -31.05 4.40
CA ASP A 83 7.05 -30.91 4.58
C ASP A 83 6.66 -29.47 5.00
N SER A 84 6.75 -28.54 4.04
CA SER A 84 6.44 -27.11 4.27
C SER A 84 4.97 -26.72 4.07
N PHE A 85 4.12 -27.63 3.57
CA PHE A 85 2.79 -27.27 3.01
C PHE A 85 1.57 -27.70 3.83
N ASN A 86 1.74 -28.41 4.96
CA ASN A 86 0.64 -28.81 5.85
C ASN A 86 1.12 -28.91 7.31
N ARG A 87 1.43 -27.76 7.93
CA ARG A 87 1.74 -27.70 9.37
C ARG A 87 0.46 -27.60 10.19
N LYS A 88 0.31 -28.42 11.24
CA LYS A 88 -0.76 -28.24 12.23
C LYS A 88 -0.48 -26.97 13.05
N GLN A 89 -1.45 -26.07 13.12
CA GLN A 89 -1.38 -24.90 14.01
C GLN A 89 -1.46 -25.35 15.47
N ASN A 90 -0.35 -25.21 16.18
CA ASN A 90 -0.26 -25.47 17.62
C ASN A 90 -0.54 -24.14 18.36
N TRP A 91 -1.79 -23.90 18.79
CA TRP A 91 -2.21 -22.62 19.39
C TRP A 91 -1.36 -22.21 20.61
N TRP A 92 -0.79 -23.18 21.32
CA TRP A 92 -0.01 -23.00 22.54
C TRP A 92 1.48 -22.70 22.32
N LEU A 93 1.97 -22.67 21.07
CA LEU A 93 3.33 -22.21 20.78
C LEU A 93 3.28 -20.78 20.22
N PRO A 94 4.19 -19.89 20.65
CA PRO A 94 4.33 -18.57 20.04
C PRO A 94 4.67 -18.67 18.55
N TYR A 95 3.91 -17.97 17.71
CA TYR A 95 4.23 -17.75 16.31
C TYR A 95 4.90 -16.38 16.14
N VAL A 96 5.52 -16.15 14.98
CA VAL A 96 6.03 -14.81 14.63
C VAL A 96 5.46 -14.30 13.33
N VAL A 97 5.34 -12.98 13.22
CA VAL A 97 5.13 -12.25 11.97
C VAL A 97 6.48 -11.64 11.58
N LEU A 98 7.04 -12.11 10.46
CA LEU A 98 8.28 -11.61 9.87
C LEU A 98 7.92 -10.64 8.74
N GLU A 99 8.29 -9.37 8.89
CA GLU A 99 8.05 -8.28 7.94
C GLU A 99 9.38 -7.79 7.32
N PHE A 100 9.36 -7.49 6.02
CA PHE A 100 10.34 -6.61 5.34
C PHE A 100 9.71 -6.03 4.06
N ASP A 101 9.94 -4.75 3.78
CA ASP A 101 9.32 -3.99 2.67
C ASP A 101 7.77 -4.16 2.60
N LYS A 102 7.07 -4.03 3.73
CA LYS A 102 5.61 -4.23 3.84
C LYS A 102 5.12 -5.63 3.36
N ASN A 103 6.00 -6.63 3.28
CA ASN A 103 5.61 -8.01 3.02
C ASN A 103 5.68 -8.78 4.34
N GLU A 104 4.56 -9.32 4.81
CA GLU A 104 4.48 -10.08 6.05
C GLU A 104 4.45 -11.60 5.78
N ILE A 105 5.07 -12.38 6.66
CA ILE A 105 5.02 -13.84 6.66
C ILE A 105 4.75 -14.32 8.09
N VAL A 106 3.62 -15.01 8.28
CA VAL A 106 3.29 -15.70 9.53
C VAL A 106 4.07 -17.02 9.59
N ILE A 107 4.83 -17.23 10.67
CA ILE A 107 5.70 -18.38 10.87
C ILE A 107 5.32 -19.06 12.20
N ASP A 108 4.66 -20.22 12.09
CA ASP A 108 4.43 -21.11 13.22
C ASP A 108 5.70 -21.82 13.66
N ALA A 109 5.89 -21.94 14.98
CA ALA A 109 6.94 -22.74 15.58
C ALA A 109 6.83 -24.21 15.17
N LEU A 110 7.96 -24.79 14.75
CA LEU A 110 8.12 -26.20 14.42
C LEU A 110 8.22 -27.08 15.68
N GLY A 111 8.62 -26.51 16.82
CA GLY A 111 8.69 -27.20 18.10
C GLY A 111 9.19 -26.28 19.22
N GLY A 112 9.77 -26.86 20.26
CA GLY A 112 10.18 -26.15 21.48
C GLY A 112 9.05 -26.05 22.51
N ASP A 113 9.08 -24.99 23.30
CA ASP A 113 8.08 -24.68 24.34
C ASP A 113 7.65 -23.20 24.28
N THR A 114 6.76 -22.74 25.18
CA THR A 114 6.27 -21.34 25.22
C THR A 114 7.34 -20.29 25.49
N CYS A 115 8.42 -20.68 26.17
CA CYS A 115 9.55 -19.82 26.52
C CYS A 115 10.68 -19.93 25.50
N ASN A 116 10.81 -21.09 24.84
CA ASN A 116 11.87 -21.43 23.90
C ASN A 116 11.32 -22.03 22.59
N PRO A 117 10.55 -21.26 21.78
CA PRO A 117 9.98 -21.76 20.53
C PRO A 117 11.03 -21.86 19.42
N ILE A 118 11.00 -22.97 18.68
CA ILE A 118 11.92 -23.29 17.59
C ILE A 118 11.20 -23.13 16.26
N TYR A 119 11.66 -22.25 15.39
CA TYR A 119 11.00 -21.92 14.11
C TYR A 119 11.67 -22.64 12.92
N GLN A 120 13.00 -22.55 12.86
CA GLN A 120 13.88 -23.07 11.80
C GLN A 120 13.39 -22.78 10.37
N TYR A 121 12.73 -21.64 10.20
CA TYR A 121 12.09 -21.23 8.95
C TYR A 121 13.06 -20.41 8.11
N ARG A 122 13.01 -20.60 6.78
CA ARG A 122 13.85 -19.89 5.80
C ARG A 122 12.97 -19.32 4.70
N THR A 123 13.19 -18.06 4.34
CA THR A 123 12.50 -17.36 3.26
C THR A 123 13.43 -16.36 2.59
N ASN A 124 13.08 -15.92 1.39
CA ASN A 124 13.82 -14.91 0.64
C ASN A 124 12.94 -13.68 0.45
N PHE A 125 13.45 -12.48 0.67
CA PHE A 125 12.83 -11.20 0.31
C PHE A 125 13.50 -10.65 -0.95
N ASP A 126 12.69 -10.17 -1.88
CA ASP A 126 13.18 -9.37 -3.00
C ASP A 126 13.57 -7.98 -2.46
N VAL A 127 14.80 -7.53 -2.75
CA VAL A 127 15.38 -6.27 -2.24
C VAL A 127 15.38 -5.22 -3.33
N SER A 128 14.84 -4.05 -3.01
CA SER A 128 14.72 -2.91 -3.93
C SER A 128 14.90 -1.53 -3.31
N ARG A 129 14.87 -1.42 -1.98
CA ARG A 129 15.14 -0.20 -1.20
C ARG A 129 15.64 -0.58 0.19
N ASN A 130 16.21 0.38 0.91
CA ASN A 130 16.54 0.19 2.32
C ASN A 130 15.24 -0.03 3.13
N SER A 131 15.15 -1.16 3.82
CA SER A 131 14.03 -1.50 4.69
C SER A 131 14.54 -2.35 5.85
N ASP A 132 13.89 -2.25 7.01
CA ASP A 132 14.22 -3.05 8.18
C ASP A 132 13.55 -4.43 8.09
N VAL A 133 14.21 -5.45 8.64
CA VAL A 133 13.56 -6.70 9.02
C VAL A 133 12.94 -6.49 10.41
N SER A 134 11.62 -6.67 10.51
CA SER A 134 10.89 -6.69 11.78
C SER A 134 10.40 -8.12 12.06
N ILE A 135 10.51 -8.59 13.30
CA ILE A 135 9.91 -9.86 13.74
C ILE A 135 9.11 -9.62 15.01
N SER A 136 7.78 -9.66 14.91
CA SER A 136 6.84 -9.54 16.03
C SER A 136 6.39 -10.92 16.50
N ILE A 137 6.36 -11.14 17.81
CA ILE A 137 6.08 -12.44 18.43
C ILE A 137 4.69 -12.40 19.07
N TYR A 138 3.89 -13.44 18.84
CA TYR A 138 2.51 -13.53 19.31
C TYR A 138 2.16 -14.93 19.83
N LEU A 139 1.26 -15.03 20.81
CA LEU A 139 0.63 -16.27 21.25
C LEU A 139 -0.88 -16.23 20.99
N ARG A 140 -1.43 -17.30 20.42
CA ARG A 140 -2.87 -17.42 20.19
C ARG A 140 -3.59 -17.77 21.51
N PRO A 141 -4.75 -17.17 21.83
CA PRO A 141 -5.49 -17.52 23.04
C PRO A 141 -5.99 -18.97 22.99
N PRO A 142 -6.14 -19.67 24.13
CA PRO A 142 -6.70 -21.01 24.16
C PRO A 142 -8.11 -21.04 23.53
N PRO A 143 -8.47 -22.07 22.72
CA PRO A 143 -9.74 -22.12 22.00
C PRO A 143 -11.00 -21.91 22.85
N ASN A 144 -11.00 -22.42 24.09
CA ASN A 144 -12.14 -22.32 25.00
C ASN A 144 -12.31 -20.92 25.63
N SER A 145 -11.27 -20.07 25.58
CA SER A 145 -11.35 -18.68 26.10
C SER A 145 -12.30 -17.81 25.29
N GLN A 146 -12.49 -18.14 24.01
CA GLN A 146 -13.35 -17.39 23.09
C GLN A 146 -14.86 -17.69 23.24
N GLN A 147 -15.26 -18.58 24.16
CA GLN A 147 -16.66 -19.00 24.33
C GLN A 147 -17.40 -18.31 25.48
N VAL A 148 -16.75 -17.47 26.30
CA VAL A 148 -17.34 -16.88 27.52
C VAL A 148 -17.55 -15.36 27.39
N ALA A 149 -18.02 -14.91 26.23
CA ALA A 149 -18.51 -13.53 26.04
C ALA A 149 -19.55 -13.42 24.91
N ALA A 150 -20.75 -12.94 25.26
CA ALA A 150 -21.85 -12.48 24.39
C ALA A 150 -22.58 -13.52 23.48
N PRO A 151 -23.82 -13.20 23.01
CA PRO A 151 -24.58 -14.05 22.10
C PRO A 151 -24.04 -14.07 20.65
N ALA A 152 -24.54 -15.01 19.85
CA ALA A 152 -24.06 -15.33 18.50
C ALA A 152 -24.46 -14.32 17.38
N THR A 153 -24.15 -13.03 17.56
CA THR A 153 -24.38 -11.96 16.55
C THR A 153 -23.27 -10.90 16.51
N LYS A 154 -22.00 -11.29 16.73
CA LYS A 154 -20.83 -10.40 16.56
C LYS A 154 -19.65 -11.15 15.93
N ALA A 155 -18.92 -10.46 15.04
CA ALA A 155 -17.71 -10.98 14.40
C ALA A 155 -16.62 -11.29 15.45
N LYS A 156 -15.86 -12.38 15.24
CA LYS A 156 -14.87 -12.88 16.19
C LYS A 156 -13.55 -12.12 16.06
N ALA A 157 -13.41 -11.00 16.76
CA ALA A 157 -12.15 -10.27 16.86
C ALA A 157 -11.04 -11.17 17.48
N ASN A 158 -10.01 -11.49 16.70
CA ASN A 158 -8.97 -12.43 17.14
C ASN A 158 -7.85 -11.75 17.95
N ASN A 159 -8.05 -11.69 19.27
CA ASN A 159 -7.12 -11.14 20.27
C ASN A 159 -5.91 -12.06 20.51
N ASP A 160 -4.96 -12.08 19.57
CA ASP A 160 -3.64 -12.68 19.76
C ASP A 160 -2.78 -11.83 20.72
N LEU A 161 -2.06 -12.49 21.63
CA LEU A 161 -1.27 -11.84 22.67
C LEU A 161 0.15 -11.51 22.17
N PHE A 162 0.48 -10.22 22.05
CA PHE A 162 1.84 -9.77 21.71
C PHE A 162 2.83 -10.09 22.84
N LEU A 163 3.97 -10.69 22.50
CA LEU A 163 5.04 -11.10 23.42
C LEU A 163 6.34 -10.30 23.26
N GLY A 164 6.35 -9.27 22.41
CA GLY A 164 7.53 -8.48 22.06
C GLY A 164 7.94 -8.64 20.59
N ALA A 165 8.93 -7.86 20.17
CA ALA A 165 9.45 -7.84 18.81
C ALA A 165 10.97 -7.58 18.78
N VAL A 166 11.61 -7.94 17.67
CA VAL A 166 12.97 -7.52 17.31
C VAL A 166 12.97 -6.82 15.96
N LYS A 167 13.88 -5.87 15.78
CA LYS A 167 14.04 -5.11 14.53
C LYS A 167 15.52 -4.93 14.22
N LEU A 168 15.91 -5.13 12.96
CA LEU A 168 17.28 -4.92 12.48
C LEU A 168 17.30 -4.46 11.02
N GLN A 169 18.25 -3.58 10.70
CA GLN A 169 18.54 -3.16 9.33
C GLN A 169 19.53 -4.15 8.69
N PRO A 170 19.20 -4.79 7.56
CA PRO A 170 20.12 -5.70 6.88
C PRO A 170 21.35 -4.98 6.31
N ASN A 171 22.51 -5.63 6.36
CA ASN A 171 23.71 -5.14 5.70
C ASN A 171 23.72 -5.53 4.22
N PHE A 172 23.42 -4.58 3.33
CA PHE A 172 23.38 -4.80 1.88
C PHE A 172 24.75 -4.69 1.17
N ASP A 173 25.77 -4.12 1.83
CA ASP A 173 27.14 -4.09 1.30
C ASP A 173 27.85 -5.46 1.43
N SER A 174 27.40 -6.27 2.39
CA SER A 174 28.00 -7.57 2.72
C SER A 174 27.22 -8.74 2.12
N LYS A 175 27.89 -9.53 1.27
CA LYS A 175 27.38 -10.82 0.77
C LYS A 175 27.68 -12.02 1.69
N LYS A 176 28.13 -11.76 2.93
CA LYS A 176 28.38 -12.81 3.93
C LYS A 176 27.10 -13.17 4.66
N LEU A 177 27.09 -14.34 5.32
CA LEU A 177 26.11 -14.64 6.34
C LEU A 177 26.33 -13.69 7.52
N ASP A 178 25.28 -12.98 7.90
CA ASP A 178 25.16 -12.23 9.13
C ASP A 178 24.31 -13.07 10.11
N ASP A 179 24.79 -13.25 11.33
CA ASP A 179 24.28 -14.26 12.27
C ASP A 179 24.18 -13.63 13.66
N GLN A 180 22.94 -13.29 14.06
CA GLN A 180 22.68 -12.38 15.17
C GLN A 180 21.71 -12.97 16.20
N VAL A 181 22.02 -12.74 17.47
CA VAL A 181 21.12 -13.04 18.60
C VAL A 181 20.71 -11.71 19.24
N LEU A 182 19.48 -11.27 18.94
CA LEU A 182 18.94 -9.98 19.37
C LEU A 182 18.12 -10.11 20.66
N ASN A 183 18.17 -9.11 21.53
CA ASN A 183 17.28 -9.02 22.69
C ASN A 183 15.87 -8.62 22.25
N ILE A 184 14.84 -9.30 22.75
CA ILE A 184 13.43 -9.00 22.44
C ILE A 184 13.00 -7.70 23.13
N THR A 185 12.44 -6.78 22.36
CA THR A 185 11.91 -5.48 22.84
C THR A 185 10.42 -5.56 23.08
N GLY A 186 9.89 -4.86 24.09
CA GLY A 186 8.48 -4.97 24.49
C GLY A 186 8.08 -6.34 25.08
N GLY A 187 9.07 -7.13 25.51
CA GLY A 187 8.92 -8.49 26.03
C GLY A 187 10.20 -8.92 26.76
N THR A 188 10.46 -10.23 26.81
CA THR A 188 11.69 -10.79 27.39
C THR A 188 12.36 -11.79 26.45
N GLY A 189 13.63 -12.09 26.72
CA GLY A 189 14.36 -13.14 26.03
C GLY A 189 15.13 -12.63 24.80
N LYS A 190 15.49 -13.57 23.93
CA LYS A 190 16.30 -13.32 22.73
C LYS A 190 15.78 -14.08 21.52
N MET A 191 15.98 -13.52 20.32
CA MET A 191 15.66 -14.13 19.03
C MET A 191 16.94 -14.38 18.23
N HIS A 192 17.09 -15.58 17.68
CA HIS A 192 18.21 -15.95 16.81
C HIS A 192 17.80 -15.86 15.33
N ILE A 193 18.50 -15.01 14.56
CA ILE A 193 18.22 -14.69 13.16
C ILE A 193 19.51 -14.85 12.36
N GLN A 194 19.41 -15.40 11.15
CA GLN A 194 20.48 -15.33 10.16
C GLN A 194 19.99 -14.60 8.90
N LEU A 195 20.81 -13.68 8.39
CA LEU A 195 20.58 -12.91 7.17
C LEU A 195 21.68 -13.19 6.14
N CYS A 196 21.34 -13.20 4.85
CA CYS A 196 22.32 -13.21 3.77
C CYS A 196 21.77 -12.48 2.55
N TYR A 197 22.38 -11.36 2.18
CA TYR A 197 22.03 -10.63 0.98
C TYR A 197 22.85 -11.09 -0.23
N GLN A 198 22.17 -11.25 -1.37
CA GLN A 198 22.79 -11.59 -2.65
C GLN A 198 22.30 -10.65 -3.74
N GLU A 199 23.18 -9.76 -4.21
CA GLU A 199 22.98 -9.01 -5.46
C GLU A 199 22.58 -9.96 -6.59
N LYS A 200 21.41 -9.73 -7.18
CA LYS A 200 20.86 -10.41 -8.36
C LYS A 200 19.91 -9.45 -9.06
N SER A 201 20.10 -9.28 -10.37
CA SER A 201 19.16 -8.61 -11.27
C SER A 201 18.37 -9.66 -12.09
N PRO A 202 17.41 -10.40 -11.48
CA PRO A 202 16.61 -11.35 -12.25
C PRO A 202 15.78 -10.59 -13.29
N SER A 203 15.90 -10.98 -14.55
CA SER A 203 15.00 -10.56 -15.61
C SER A 203 13.63 -11.21 -15.35
N ILE A 204 12.77 -10.52 -14.59
CA ILE A 204 11.49 -11.08 -14.16
C ILE A 204 10.56 -11.26 -15.36
N ALA A 205 10.03 -12.48 -15.48
CA ALA A 205 9.20 -12.92 -16.59
C ALA A 205 8.05 -13.78 -16.07
N PHE A 206 7.06 -14.07 -16.92
CA PHE A 206 5.88 -14.84 -16.53
C PHE A 206 6.25 -16.21 -15.93
N ASP A 207 7.20 -16.90 -16.56
CA ASP A 207 7.70 -18.21 -16.11
C ASP A 207 8.42 -18.19 -14.75
N SER A 208 8.70 -17.01 -14.17
CA SER A 208 9.19 -16.86 -12.80
C SER A 208 8.13 -17.14 -11.74
N PHE A 209 6.87 -17.35 -12.13
CA PHE A 209 5.72 -17.55 -11.23
C PHE A 209 5.00 -18.88 -11.49
N ASP A 210 4.39 -19.43 -10.45
CA ASP A 210 3.29 -20.40 -10.53
C ASP A 210 1.96 -19.64 -10.42
N LEU A 211 0.99 -19.95 -11.27
CA LEU A 211 -0.40 -19.50 -11.12
C LEU A 211 -1.09 -20.40 -10.08
N LEU A 212 -1.73 -19.82 -9.05
CA LEU A 212 -2.42 -20.59 -8.00
C LEU A 212 -3.95 -20.47 -8.07
N ARG A 213 -4.46 -19.26 -8.32
CA ARG A 213 -5.90 -18.96 -8.32
C ARG A 213 -6.21 -17.80 -9.27
N VAL A 214 -7.42 -17.74 -9.82
CA VAL A 214 -8.01 -16.49 -10.30
C VAL A 214 -8.76 -15.84 -9.12
N ILE A 215 -8.63 -14.52 -8.93
CA ILE A 215 -9.31 -13.78 -7.85
C ILE A 215 -10.08 -12.54 -8.36
N GLY A 216 -10.04 -12.26 -9.67
CA GLY A 216 -10.81 -11.16 -10.23
C GLY A 216 -10.67 -11.05 -11.75
N ARG A 217 -11.63 -10.39 -12.38
CA ARG A 217 -11.73 -10.29 -13.84
C ARG A 217 -12.08 -8.86 -14.28
N GLY A 218 -11.07 -8.15 -14.77
CA GLY A 218 -11.23 -6.79 -15.30
C GLY A 218 -11.65 -6.75 -16.77
N SER A 219 -12.08 -5.58 -17.23
CA SER A 219 -12.41 -5.30 -18.63
C SER A 219 -11.28 -5.66 -19.61
N PHE A 220 -10.02 -5.38 -19.23
CA PHE A 220 -8.82 -5.60 -20.04
C PHE A 220 -8.08 -6.91 -19.75
N GLY A 221 -8.45 -7.67 -18.70
CA GLY A 221 -7.54 -8.65 -18.10
C GLY A 221 -8.12 -9.54 -17.00
N LYS A 222 -7.23 -10.22 -16.26
CA LYS A 222 -7.54 -11.04 -15.07
C LYS A 222 -6.54 -10.75 -13.96
N VAL A 223 -6.95 -10.97 -12.72
CA VAL A 223 -6.08 -10.94 -11.54
C VAL A 223 -5.91 -12.36 -11.01
N TYR A 224 -4.66 -12.79 -10.83
CA TYR A 224 -4.32 -14.12 -10.32
C TYR A 224 -3.57 -14.02 -8.98
N VAL A 225 -3.82 -14.95 -8.08
CA VAL A 225 -2.89 -15.26 -6.99
C VAL A 225 -1.74 -16.06 -7.60
N VAL A 226 -0.51 -15.57 -7.42
CA VAL A 226 0.68 -16.19 -7.99
C VAL A 226 1.75 -16.44 -6.93
N ARG A 227 2.54 -17.51 -7.10
CA ARG A 227 3.73 -17.78 -6.28
C ARG A 227 5.00 -17.52 -7.08
N LYS A 228 5.86 -16.59 -6.64
CA LYS A 228 7.17 -16.38 -7.28
C LYS A 228 8.12 -17.53 -6.92
N LYS A 229 8.68 -18.23 -7.90
CA LYS A 229 9.30 -19.57 -7.76
C LYS A 229 10.60 -19.60 -6.93
N ASP A 230 11.38 -18.52 -6.93
CA ASP A 230 12.66 -18.41 -6.22
C ASP A 230 12.51 -17.93 -4.75
N THR A 231 11.44 -17.20 -4.45
CA THR A 231 11.15 -16.69 -3.09
C THR A 231 9.98 -17.39 -2.40
N ASN A 232 9.20 -18.19 -3.13
CA ASN A 232 7.92 -18.79 -2.72
C ASN A 232 6.87 -17.79 -2.21
N ARG A 233 7.04 -16.49 -2.52
CA ARG A 233 6.13 -15.41 -2.12
C ARG A 233 4.83 -15.44 -2.90
N ILE A 234 3.75 -15.09 -2.21
CA ILE A 234 2.46 -14.83 -2.83
C ILE A 234 2.31 -13.36 -3.20
N TYR A 235 1.79 -13.13 -4.40
CA TYR A 235 1.49 -11.83 -4.98
C TYR A 235 0.17 -11.87 -5.74
N ALA A 236 -0.44 -10.70 -5.96
CA ALA A 236 -1.53 -10.54 -6.90
C ALA A 236 -0.96 -10.07 -8.26
N MET A 237 -1.21 -10.82 -9.33
CA MET A 237 -0.75 -10.50 -10.68
C MET A 237 -1.94 -10.05 -11.55
N LYS A 238 -2.04 -8.75 -11.84
CA LYS A 238 -3.00 -8.16 -12.79
C LYS A 238 -2.41 -8.28 -14.20
N VAL A 239 -2.99 -9.16 -15.02
CA VAL A 239 -2.55 -9.48 -16.38
C VAL A 239 -3.48 -8.84 -17.41
N LEU A 240 -2.97 -7.88 -18.18
CA LEU A 240 -3.74 -7.08 -19.13
C LEU A 240 -3.35 -7.43 -20.57
N ARG A 241 -4.31 -7.55 -21.49
CA ARG A 241 -4.02 -7.81 -22.92
C ARG A 241 -3.77 -6.49 -23.67
N LYS A 242 -2.57 -6.31 -24.23
CA LYS A 242 -2.18 -5.11 -25.00
C LYS A 242 -3.15 -4.80 -26.13
N SER A 243 -3.59 -5.82 -26.87
CA SER A 243 -4.56 -5.67 -27.96
C SER A 243 -5.90 -5.09 -27.51
N ARG A 244 -6.39 -5.44 -26.30
CA ARG A 244 -7.62 -4.86 -25.71
C ARG A 244 -7.46 -3.43 -25.21
N ILE A 245 -6.26 -3.09 -24.75
CA ILE A 245 -5.92 -1.73 -24.31
C ILE A 245 -5.87 -0.80 -25.54
N ILE A 246 -5.16 -1.21 -26.59
CA ILE A 246 -5.07 -0.49 -27.87
C ILE A 246 -6.47 -0.32 -28.48
N SER A 247 -7.27 -1.39 -28.56
CA SER A 247 -8.61 -1.34 -29.18
C SER A 247 -9.63 -0.49 -28.42
N ARG A 248 -9.28 0.07 -27.26
CA ARG A 248 -10.09 0.99 -26.47
C ARG A 248 -9.42 2.36 -26.26
N SER A 249 -8.22 2.57 -26.82
CA SER A 249 -7.39 3.78 -26.63
C SER A 249 -6.89 4.01 -25.18
N GLU A 250 -6.82 2.95 -24.38
CA GLU A 250 -6.59 3.01 -22.92
C GLU A 250 -5.11 2.94 -22.50
N VAL A 251 -4.20 3.11 -23.46
CA VAL A 251 -2.75 2.96 -23.24
C VAL A 251 -2.25 4.01 -22.23
N THR A 252 -2.67 5.27 -22.37
CA THR A 252 -2.28 6.36 -21.47
C THR A 252 -2.70 6.11 -20.03
N HIS A 253 -3.91 5.60 -19.79
CA HIS A 253 -4.37 5.26 -18.44
C HIS A 253 -3.64 4.04 -17.87
N THR A 254 -3.35 3.02 -18.70
CA THR A 254 -2.58 1.84 -18.26
C THR A 254 -1.14 2.21 -17.88
N MET A 255 -0.50 3.11 -18.64
CA MET A 255 0.81 3.65 -18.32
C MET A 255 0.78 4.58 -17.10
N ALA A 256 -0.33 5.30 -16.89
CA ALA A 256 -0.56 6.12 -15.71
C ALA A 256 -0.71 5.27 -14.44
N GLU A 257 -1.52 4.21 -14.45
CA GLU A 257 -1.67 3.24 -13.34
C GLU A 257 -0.29 2.75 -12.86
N LYS A 258 0.54 2.25 -13.80
CA LYS A 258 1.91 1.80 -13.50
C LYS A 258 2.80 2.91 -12.93
N THR A 259 2.58 4.16 -13.33
CA THR A 259 3.41 5.32 -12.92
C THR A 259 3.00 5.84 -11.54
N VAL A 260 1.71 5.81 -11.19
CA VAL A 260 1.22 6.10 -9.83
C VAL A 260 1.74 5.02 -8.87
N LEU A 261 1.48 3.76 -9.18
CA LEU A 261 1.84 2.61 -8.35
C LEU A 261 3.35 2.44 -8.10
N ALA A 262 4.21 2.96 -9.00
CA ALA A 262 5.66 2.98 -8.83
C ALA A 262 6.18 4.13 -7.94
N LYS A 263 5.37 5.17 -7.68
CA LYS A 263 5.75 6.39 -6.93
C LYS A 263 5.09 6.51 -5.55
N VAL A 264 3.99 5.80 -5.31
CA VAL A 264 3.21 5.93 -4.07
C VAL A 264 3.86 5.17 -2.91
N GLU A 265 4.22 5.91 -1.86
CA GLU A 265 4.72 5.34 -0.60
C GLU A 265 3.73 5.58 0.57
N ASN A 266 2.64 4.81 0.57
CA ASN A 266 1.60 4.87 1.61
C ASN A 266 1.42 3.50 2.30
N PRO A 267 1.04 3.41 3.59
CA PRO A 267 0.71 2.13 4.25
C PRO A 267 -0.67 1.56 3.88
N PHE A 268 -1.55 2.38 3.28
CA PHE A 268 -2.96 2.09 2.97
C PHE A 268 -3.25 1.99 1.46
N ILE A 269 -2.21 1.83 0.64
CA ILE A 269 -2.31 1.60 -0.81
C ILE A 269 -1.51 0.33 -1.14
N VAL A 270 -2.09 -0.56 -1.97
CA VAL A 270 -1.45 -1.82 -2.34
C VAL A 270 -0.13 -1.55 -3.10
N PRO A 271 1.04 -1.94 -2.55
CA PRO A 271 2.32 -1.62 -3.18
C PRO A 271 2.61 -2.50 -4.40
N LEU A 272 3.05 -1.86 -5.48
CA LEU A 272 3.64 -2.53 -6.64
C LEU A 272 5.02 -3.09 -6.28
N LYS A 273 5.25 -4.35 -6.66
CA LYS A 273 6.52 -5.04 -6.46
C LYS A 273 7.28 -5.19 -7.77
N PHE A 274 6.58 -5.50 -8.87
CA PHE A 274 7.18 -5.58 -10.20
C PHE A 274 6.16 -5.19 -11.28
N ALA A 275 6.62 -4.64 -12.40
CA ALA A 275 5.87 -4.61 -13.65
C ALA A 275 6.74 -5.16 -14.79
N PHE A 276 6.17 -5.97 -15.67
CA PHE A 276 6.86 -6.48 -16.86
C PHE A 276 5.89 -6.73 -18.01
N GLN A 277 6.40 -7.07 -19.18
CA GLN A 277 5.59 -7.26 -20.39
C GLN A 277 6.12 -8.41 -21.25
N SER A 278 5.20 -9.06 -21.97
CA SER A 278 5.47 -9.98 -23.07
C SER A 278 5.04 -9.30 -24.39
N PRO A 279 5.13 -9.96 -25.57
CA PRO A 279 4.62 -9.38 -26.81
C PRO A 279 3.14 -8.97 -26.73
N ASP A 280 2.28 -9.77 -26.09
CA ASP A 280 0.82 -9.58 -26.13
C ASP A 280 0.21 -9.03 -24.83
N LYS A 281 0.96 -9.05 -23.73
CA LYS A 281 0.44 -8.80 -22.38
C LYS A 281 1.33 -7.87 -21.56
N LEU A 282 0.69 -7.19 -20.61
CA LEU A 282 1.30 -6.44 -19.52
C LEU A 282 0.99 -7.14 -18.19
N TYR A 283 1.94 -7.11 -17.26
CA TYR A 283 1.84 -7.78 -15.97
C TYR A 283 2.20 -6.78 -14.87
N LEU A 284 1.26 -6.47 -13.99
CA LEU A 284 1.50 -5.76 -12.73
C LEU A 284 1.48 -6.78 -11.59
N VAL A 285 2.55 -6.84 -10.80
CA VAL A 285 2.70 -7.73 -9.65
C VAL A 285 2.66 -6.89 -8.38
N LEU A 286 1.54 -7.01 -7.67
CA LEU A 286 1.16 -6.28 -6.47
C LEU A 286 1.35 -7.18 -5.24
N ALA A 287 1.45 -6.59 -4.05
CA ALA A 287 1.28 -7.37 -2.82
C ALA A 287 -0.12 -8.02 -2.79
N PHE A 288 -0.20 -9.27 -2.31
CA PHE A 288 -1.48 -9.94 -2.09
C PHE A 288 -2.03 -9.56 -0.71
N ILE A 289 -3.30 -9.14 -0.68
CA ILE A 289 -4.03 -8.74 0.53
C ILE A 289 -5.20 -9.72 0.67
N ASN A 290 -5.31 -10.43 1.79
CA ASN A 290 -6.10 -11.67 1.90
C ASN A 290 -7.29 -11.62 2.89
N GLY A 291 -7.58 -10.47 3.49
CA GLY A 291 -8.81 -10.27 4.28
C GLY A 291 -10.06 -9.99 3.45
N GLY A 292 -9.95 -9.94 2.12
CA GLY A 292 -11.07 -9.71 1.19
C GLY A 292 -11.41 -8.24 0.95
N GLU A 293 -12.45 -8.01 0.16
CA GLU A 293 -12.96 -6.68 -0.20
C GLU A 293 -13.84 -6.09 0.91
N LEU A 294 -13.76 -4.77 1.12
CA LEU A 294 -14.60 -4.03 2.08
C LEU A 294 -16.09 -4.20 1.76
N PHE A 295 -16.44 -4.32 0.48
CA PHE A 295 -17.79 -4.65 -0.01
C PHE A 295 -18.35 -5.90 0.66
N HIS A 296 -17.59 -7.00 0.66
CA HIS A 296 -18.03 -8.28 1.23
C HIS A 296 -18.34 -8.16 2.72
N HIS A 297 -17.47 -7.50 3.48
CA HIS A 297 -17.68 -7.25 4.92
C HIS A 297 -18.88 -6.35 5.18
N LEU A 298 -19.11 -5.34 4.34
CA LEU A 298 -20.25 -4.41 4.47
C LEU A 298 -21.57 -5.12 4.17
N GLN A 299 -21.63 -5.95 3.13
CA GLN A 299 -22.80 -6.77 2.80
C GLN A 299 -23.11 -7.83 3.87
N LEU A 300 -22.10 -8.43 4.50
CA LEU A 300 -22.28 -9.39 5.60
C LEU A 300 -22.81 -8.76 6.89
N GLU A 301 -22.37 -7.54 7.23
CA GLU A 301 -22.79 -6.84 8.45
C GLU A 301 -24.00 -5.90 8.23
N GLY A 302 -24.37 -5.63 6.98
CA GLY A 302 -25.42 -4.70 6.56
C GLY A 302 -25.03 -3.22 6.71
N ARG A 303 -24.36 -2.86 7.82
CA ARG A 303 -23.69 -1.56 8.04
C ARG A 303 -22.64 -1.69 9.14
N PHE A 304 -21.58 -0.89 9.08
CA PHE A 304 -20.54 -0.85 10.12
C PHE A 304 -20.92 0.07 11.29
N THR A 305 -20.21 -0.07 12.41
CA THR A 305 -20.28 0.87 13.54
C THR A 305 -19.58 2.18 13.19
N GLU A 306 -20.00 3.29 13.79
CA GLU A 306 -19.36 4.60 13.56
C GLU A 306 -17.85 4.58 13.88
N GLU A 307 -17.42 3.82 14.89
CA GLU A 307 -16.00 3.59 15.21
C GLU A 307 -15.23 2.92 14.04
N ARG A 308 -15.82 1.90 13.40
CA ARG A 308 -15.21 1.20 12.27
C ARG A 308 -15.19 2.06 11.01
N SER A 309 -16.29 2.75 10.71
CA SER A 309 -16.38 3.70 9.60
C SER A 309 -15.37 4.84 9.77
N ARG A 310 -15.29 5.44 10.97
CA ARG A 310 -14.30 6.48 11.32
C ARG A 310 -12.86 6.02 11.11
N PHE A 311 -12.54 4.80 11.54
CA PHE A 311 -11.21 4.22 11.36
C PHE A 311 -10.85 4.06 9.87
N TYR A 312 -11.72 3.41 9.07
CA TYR A 312 -11.46 3.21 7.64
C TYR A 312 -11.44 4.53 6.85
N THR A 313 -12.36 5.46 7.12
CA THR A 313 -12.34 6.80 6.48
C THR A 313 -11.06 7.58 6.81
N ALA A 314 -10.48 7.42 8.00
CA ALA A 314 -9.21 8.04 8.35
C ALA A 314 -8.02 7.43 7.57
N GLU A 315 -7.98 6.10 7.40
CA GLU A 315 -6.95 5.43 6.58
C GLU A 315 -7.07 5.81 5.09
N LEU A 316 -8.31 5.87 4.57
CA LEU A 316 -8.61 6.28 3.20
C LEU A 316 -8.28 7.76 2.95
N LEU A 317 -8.55 8.66 3.90
CA LEU A 317 -8.14 10.07 3.83
C LEU A 317 -6.61 10.20 3.72
N CYS A 318 -5.86 9.39 4.46
CA CYS A 318 -4.40 9.29 4.36
C CYS A 318 -3.90 8.68 3.03
N ALA A 319 -4.67 7.78 2.40
CA ALA A 319 -4.37 7.28 1.06
C ALA A 319 -4.60 8.37 -0.02
N LEU A 320 -5.76 9.03 0.01
CA LEU A 320 -6.14 10.09 -0.94
C LEU A 320 -5.22 11.32 -0.84
N GLU A 321 -4.89 11.78 0.37
CA GLU A 321 -3.91 12.86 0.58
C GLU A 321 -2.56 12.55 -0.09
N CYS A 322 -2.10 11.31 -0.01
CA CYS A 322 -0.84 10.89 -0.63
C CYS A 322 -0.91 10.93 -2.17
N LEU A 323 -2.04 10.58 -2.76
CA LEU A 323 -2.29 10.69 -4.20
C LEU A 323 -2.39 12.17 -4.63
N HIS A 324 -3.14 12.99 -3.90
CA HIS A 324 -3.32 14.41 -4.18
C HIS A 324 -1.99 15.18 -4.09
N ASN A 325 -1.15 14.88 -3.11
CA ASN A 325 0.20 15.44 -2.98
C ASN A 325 1.15 15.03 -4.14
N LEU A 326 0.83 13.96 -4.88
CA LEU A 326 1.52 13.54 -6.10
C LEU A 326 0.85 14.09 -7.39
N ASN A 327 -0.14 14.99 -7.25
CA ASN A 327 -0.98 15.51 -8.34
C ASN A 327 -1.76 14.39 -9.06
N VAL A 328 -2.31 13.45 -8.30
CA VAL A 328 -3.10 12.30 -8.77
C VAL A 328 -4.50 12.35 -8.17
N VAL A 329 -5.53 12.20 -9.01
CA VAL A 329 -6.94 12.04 -8.58
C VAL A 329 -7.38 10.60 -8.84
N TYR A 330 -8.05 9.98 -7.88
CA TYR A 330 -8.32 8.53 -7.87
C TYR A 330 -9.58 8.15 -8.66
N ARG A 331 -10.70 8.87 -8.45
CA ARG A 331 -11.95 8.83 -9.26
C ARG A 331 -12.83 7.56 -9.23
N ASP A 332 -12.43 6.47 -8.59
CA ASP A 332 -13.29 5.27 -8.44
C ASP A 332 -13.23 4.70 -7.02
N LEU A 333 -13.37 5.56 -6.02
CA LEU A 333 -13.43 5.15 -4.61
C LEU A 333 -14.79 4.52 -4.28
N LYS A 334 -14.76 3.24 -3.92
CA LYS A 334 -15.92 2.39 -3.60
C LYS A 334 -15.47 1.13 -2.84
N PRO A 335 -16.35 0.38 -2.16
CA PRO A 335 -15.98 -0.75 -1.30
C PRO A 335 -15.26 -1.91 -2.02
N GLU A 336 -15.51 -2.16 -3.31
CA GLU A 336 -14.88 -3.24 -4.09
C GLU A 336 -13.39 -2.95 -4.35
N ASN A 337 -13.01 -1.67 -4.48
CA ASN A 337 -11.64 -1.25 -4.73
C ASN A 337 -10.81 -1.10 -3.44
N ILE A 338 -11.34 -1.55 -2.29
CA ILE A 338 -10.71 -1.42 -0.97
C ILE A 338 -10.58 -2.82 -0.36
N LEU A 339 -9.35 -3.30 -0.22
CA LEU A 339 -9.06 -4.59 0.42
C LEU A 339 -8.78 -4.39 1.91
N ILE A 340 -9.02 -5.42 2.73
CA ILE A 340 -8.64 -5.44 4.16
C ILE A 340 -7.48 -6.43 4.35
N ASP A 341 -6.43 -6.03 5.08
CA ASP A 341 -5.31 -6.91 5.42
C ASP A 341 -5.59 -7.84 6.63
N LEU A 342 -4.71 -8.81 6.85
CA LEU A 342 -4.81 -9.81 7.92
C LEU A 342 -4.77 -9.23 9.35
N HIS A 343 -4.39 -7.95 9.49
CA HIS A 343 -4.40 -7.23 10.75
C HIS A 343 -5.69 -6.40 10.93
N GLY A 344 -6.34 -6.01 9.84
CA GLY A 344 -7.61 -5.27 9.81
C GLY A 344 -7.53 -3.87 9.20
N HIS A 345 -6.37 -3.45 8.69
CA HIS A 345 -6.20 -2.16 8.02
C HIS A 345 -6.63 -2.24 6.56
N ILE A 346 -7.03 -1.10 5.97
CA ILE A 346 -7.38 -1.04 4.55
C ILE A 346 -6.15 -0.97 3.64
N ALA A 347 -6.32 -1.42 2.40
CA ALA A 347 -5.38 -1.26 1.31
C ALA A 347 -6.15 -0.97 0.00
N LEU A 348 -6.11 0.29 -0.44
CA LEU A 348 -6.74 0.75 -1.69
C LEU A 348 -6.04 0.11 -2.91
N CYS A 349 -6.81 -0.45 -3.83
CA CYS A 349 -6.34 -1.14 -5.04
C CYS A 349 -6.82 -0.44 -6.33
N ASP A 350 -6.88 -1.18 -7.45
CA ASP A 350 -7.08 -0.76 -8.86
C ASP A 350 -6.93 0.75 -9.19
N PHE A 351 -5.81 1.10 -9.84
CA PHE A 351 -5.49 2.49 -10.20
C PHE A 351 -5.82 2.81 -11.67
N GLY A 352 -6.57 1.94 -12.35
CA GLY A 352 -6.88 2.03 -13.78
C GLY A 352 -7.69 3.26 -14.19
N LEU A 353 -8.43 3.89 -13.26
CA LEU A 353 -9.18 5.13 -13.49
C LEU A 353 -8.49 6.39 -12.94
N CYS A 354 -7.26 6.31 -12.44
CA CYS A 354 -6.53 7.48 -11.93
C CYS A 354 -6.20 8.52 -13.01
N LYS A 355 -6.05 9.78 -12.60
CA LYS A 355 -5.61 10.89 -13.47
C LYS A 355 -4.36 11.56 -12.90
N LEU A 356 -3.27 11.52 -13.68
CA LEU A 356 -2.00 12.20 -13.40
C LEU A 356 -2.04 13.70 -13.76
N ASN A 357 -1.10 14.45 -13.18
CA ASN A 357 -0.81 15.87 -13.42
C ASN A 357 -1.93 16.84 -13.01
N MET A 358 -2.82 16.40 -12.12
CA MET A 358 -3.92 17.20 -11.58
C MET A 358 -3.40 18.11 -10.45
N THR A 359 -2.86 19.27 -10.82
CA THR A 359 -2.50 20.35 -9.89
C THR A 359 -3.77 21.08 -9.40
N GLU A 360 -3.63 22.01 -8.45
CA GLU A 360 -4.76 22.80 -7.90
C GLU A 360 -5.58 23.54 -8.97
N GLU A 361 -4.93 23.98 -10.06
CA GLU A 361 -5.55 24.74 -11.14
C GLU A 361 -6.06 23.84 -12.30
N GLU A 362 -5.60 22.59 -12.38
CA GLU A 362 -5.90 21.68 -13.49
C GLU A 362 -7.30 21.06 -13.36
N ARG A 363 -8.05 21.05 -14.45
CA ARG A 363 -9.40 20.44 -14.53
C ARG A 363 -9.45 19.39 -15.63
N THR A 364 -10.15 18.29 -15.38
CA THR A 364 -10.35 17.24 -16.39
C THR A 364 -11.83 16.98 -16.66
N ASN A 365 -12.13 16.60 -17.90
CA ASN A 365 -13.50 16.48 -18.42
C ASN A 365 -13.91 15.02 -18.70
N THR A 366 -13.09 14.04 -18.30
CA THR A 366 -13.38 12.62 -18.53
C THR A 366 -14.50 12.15 -17.59
N PHE A 367 -15.66 11.83 -18.15
CA PHE A 367 -16.75 11.21 -17.41
C PHE A 367 -16.39 9.74 -17.10
N CYS A 368 -16.17 9.40 -15.83
CA CYS A 368 -15.80 8.07 -15.36
C CYS A 368 -16.10 7.92 -13.85
N GLY A 369 -15.97 6.71 -13.33
CA GLY A 369 -16.34 6.34 -11.96
C GLY A 369 -17.67 5.57 -11.91
N THR A 370 -17.98 5.02 -10.74
CA THR A 370 -19.18 4.19 -10.51
C THR A 370 -20.40 5.08 -10.20
N PRO A 371 -21.58 4.92 -10.87
CA PRO A 371 -22.68 5.89 -10.86
C PRO A 371 -23.15 6.42 -9.50
N GLU A 372 -23.15 5.56 -8.49
CA GLU A 372 -23.59 5.85 -7.11
C GLU A 372 -22.65 6.81 -6.35
N TYR A 373 -21.40 6.93 -6.81
CA TYR A 373 -20.32 7.67 -6.18
C TYR A 373 -19.99 8.98 -6.94
N LEU A 374 -20.64 9.24 -8.08
CA LEU A 374 -20.31 10.39 -8.93
C LEU A 374 -20.62 11.73 -8.23
N ALA A 375 -19.64 12.62 -8.25
CA ALA A 375 -19.80 13.98 -7.73
C ALA A 375 -20.66 14.84 -8.68
N PRO A 376 -21.47 15.80 -8.17
CA PRO A 376 -22.36 16.63 -8.99
C PRO A 376 -21.67 17.33 -10.17
N GLU A 377 -20.42 17.76 -10.01
CA GLU A 377 -19.65 18.42 -11.06
C GLU A 377 -19.30 17.52 -12.26
N LEU A 378 -19.22 16.19 -12.08
CA LEU A 378 -19.09 15.24 -13.20
C LEU A 378 -20.38 15.21 -14.03
N LEU A 379 -21.54 15.21 -13.36
CA LEU A 379 -22.85 15.19 -14.03
C LEU A 379 -23.15 16.49 -14.80
N HIS A 380 -22.59 17.63 -14.37
CA HIS A 380 -22.68 18.90 -15.09
C HIS A 380 -21.74 19.00 -16.31
N GLY A 381 -20.69 18.19 -16.39
CA GLY A 381 -19.76 18.19 -17.54
C GLY A 381 -18.83 19.40 -17.66
N HIS A 382 -18.86 20.35 -16.72
CA HIS A 382 -18.01 21.56 -16.72
C HIS A 382 -16.54 21.32 -16.30
N GLY A 383 -16.12 20.06 -16.22
CA GLY A 383 -14.79 19.64 -15.76
C GLY A 383 -14.61 19.74 -14.25
N TYR A 384 -13.71 18.94 -13.69
CA TYR A 384 -13.55 18.79 -12.24
C TYR A 384 -12.07 18.72 -11.81
N THR A 385 -11.83 19.05 -10.54
CA THR A 385 -10.53 19.01 -9.84
C THR A 385 -10.45 17.77 -8.94
N LYS A 386 -9.42 17.70 -8.07
CA LYS A 386 -9.27 16.65 -7.04
C LYS A 386 -10.40 16.58 -6.00
N ASN A 387 -11.23 17.62 -5.87
CA ASN A 387 -12.32 17.71 -4.87
C ASN A 387 -13.40 16.62 -5.03
N VAL A 388 -13.42 15.91 -6.17
CA VAL A 388 -14.31 14.76 -6.42
C VAL A 388 -14.00 13.57 -5.51
N ASP A 389 -12.74 13.38 -5.12
CA ASP A 389 -12.35 12.30 -4.22
C ASP A 389 -12.81 12.56 -2.76
N TRP A 390 -13.11 13.82 -2.41
CA TRP A 390 -13.72 14.16 -1.12
C TRP A 390 -15.23 13.91 -1.10
N TRP A 391 -15.91 14.10 -2.25
CA TRP A 391 -17.30 13.68 -2.39
C TRP A 391 -17.44 12.16 -2.31
N THR A 392 -16.61 11.39 -3.03
CA THR A 392 -16.65 9.93 -3.00
C THR A 392 -16.30 9.38 -1.61
N LEU A 393 -15.38 10.02 -0.88
CA LEU A 393 -15.09 9.70 0.53
C LEU A 393 -16.31 9.94 1.44
N GLY A 394 -17.09 11.00 1.17
CA GLY A 394 -18.36 11.26 1.85
C GLY A 394 -19.45 10.23 1.53
N VAL A 395 -19.59 9.83 0.27
CA VAL A 395 -20.52 8.77 -0.17
C VAL A 395 -20.20 7.45 0.54
N LEU A 396 -18.92 7.06 0.52
CA LEU A 396 -18.45 5.82 1.14
C LEU A 396 -18.59 5.84 2.67
N LEU A 397 -18.33 6.97 3.34
CA LEU A 397 -18.59 7.10 4.78
C LEU A 397 -20.09 6.94 5.10
N TYR A 398 -20.97 7.56 4.30
CA TYR A 398 -22.41 7.42 4.47
C TYR A 398 -22.86 5.97 4.27
N GLU A 399 -22.41 5.32 3.20
CA GLU A 399 -22.71 3.93 2.90
C GLU A 399 -22.22 3.00 4.01
N MET A 400 -20.96 3.10 4.46
CA MET A 400 -20.43 2.32 5.58
C MET A 400 -21.27 2.46 6.86
N MET A 401 -21.85 3.65 7.13
CA MET A 401 -22.66 3.90 8.32
C MET A 401 -24.14 3.52 8.19
N THR A 402 -24.66 3.31 6.97
CA THR A 402 -26.11 3.15 6.73
C THR A 402 -26.49 1.89 5.95
N GLY A 403 -25.56 1.33 5.17
CA GLY A 403 -25.72 0.16 4.32
C GLY A 403 -26.01 0.45 2.85
N LEU A 404 -26.24 1.72 2.46
CA LEU A 404 -26.52 2.12 1.08
C LEU A 404 -25.97 3.53 0.76
N PRO A 405 -25.61 3.84 -0.50
CA PRO A 405 -25.25 5.19 -0.91
C PRO A 405 -26.39 6.22 -0.68
N PRO A 406 -26.08 7.49 -0.35
CA PRO A 406 -27.08 8.48 0.11
C PRO A 406 -28.12 8.87 -0.93
N PHE A 407 -27.79 8.71 -2.23
CA PHE A 407 -28.65 9.08 -3.35
C PHE A 407 -29.06 7.88 -4.22
N TYR A 408 -28.94 6.66 -3.69
CA TYR A 408 -29.17 5.41 -4.42
C TYR A 408 -30.56 5.34 -5.10
N ASP A 409 -30.61 4.79 -6.31
CA ASP A 409 -31.84 4.40 -7.02
C ASP A 409 -31.53 3.28 -8.03
N GLU A 410 -32.48 2.37 -8.27
CA GLU A 410 -32.34 1.34 -9.31
C GLU A 410 -32.24 1.95 -10.72
N ASN A 411 -32.83 3.13 -10.94
CA ASN A 411 -32.72 3.86 -12.19
C ASN A 411 -31.63 4.94 -12.10
N THR A 412 -30.54 4.73 -12.83
CA THR A 412 -29.39 5.64 -12.89
C THR A 412 -29.75 7.08 -13.24
N ASN A 413 -30.79 7.32 -14.05
CA ASN A 413 -31.24 8.67 -14.39
C ASN A 413 -31.96 9.37 -13.24
N ASP A 414 -32.61 8.61 -12.35
CA ASP A 414 -33.27 9.13 -11.16
C ASP A 414 -32.27 9.31 -10.02
N MET A 415 -31.31 8.39 -9.86
CA MET A 415 -30.12 8.61 -9.02
C MET A 415 -29.34 9.88 -9.41
N TYR A 416 -29.12 10.14 -10.70
CA TYR A 416 -28.50 11.41 -11.13
C TYR A 416 -29.34 12.64 -10.77
N LYS A 417 -30.67 12.56 -10.77
CA LYS A 417 -31.54 13.65 -10.28
C LYS A 417 -31.37 13.84 -8.78
N LYS A 418 -31.35 12.76 -8.00
CA LYS A 418 -31.13 12.78 -6.54
C LYS A 418 -29.79 13.42 -6.19
N ILE A 419 -28.69 12.96 -6.79
CA ILE A 419 -27.34 13.54 -6.62
C ILE A 419 -27.35 15.05 -6.88
N LEU A 420 -28.09 15.50 -7.90
CA LEU A 420 -28.16 16.92 -8.28
C LEU A 420 -29.14 17.78 -7.46
N ARG A 421 -30.13 17.21 -6.75
CA ARG A 421 -31.29 17.98 -6.24
C ARG A 421 -31.80 17.62 -4.85
N ASP A 422 -31.76 16.35 -4.46
CA ASP A 422 -32.47 15.88 -3.26
C ASP A 422 -31.69 16.22 -1.99
N ASP A 423 -32.37 16.49 -0.88
CA ASP A 423 -31.70 16.79 0.39
C ASP A 423 -31.02 15.54 0.98
N LEU A 424 -29.88 15.72 1.65
CA LEU A 424 -29.18 14.63 2.33
C LEU A 424 -29.96 14.21 3.59
N VAL A 425 -30.60 13.05 3.51
CA VAL A 425 -31.34 12.45 4.64
C VAL A 425 -30.38 11.67 5.53
N PHE A 426 -30.59 11.73 6.85
CA PHE A 426 -29.79 10.98 7.83
C PHE A 426 -30.66 10.11 8.74
N PRO A 427 -30.18 8.92 9.17
CA PRO A 427 -30.81 8.15 10.23
C PRO A 427 -30.90 8.92 11.57
N GLN A 428 -31.90 8.60 12.38
CA GLN A 428 -32.10 9.24 13.69
C GLN A 428 -30.98 8.90 14.68
N ASP A 429 -30.42 7.69 14.59
CA ASP A 429 -29.40 7.10 15.46
C ASP A 429 -27.95 7.54 15.16
N MET A 430 -27.68 8.13 13.98
CA MET A 430 -26.36 8.66 13.60
C MET A 430 -25.95 9.88 14.45
N GLU A 431 -24.69 9.95 14.90
CA GLU A 431 -24.23 11.03 15.79
C GLU A 431 -24.10 12.40 15.09
N ARG A 432 -23.99 13.48 15.88
CA ARG A 432 -23.91 14.86 15.35
C ARG A 432 -22.69 15.06 14.48
N ASP A 433 -21.53 14.64 14.96
CA ASP A 433 -20.25 14.94 14.33
C ASP A 433 -20.08 14.14 13.02
N ALA A 434 -20.72 12.97 12.91
CA ALA A 434 -20.86 12.23 11.66
C ALA A 434 -21.74 12.98 10.64
N LYS A 435 -22.90 13.51 11.08
CA LYS A 435 -23.80 14.32 10.24
C LYS A 435 -23.12 15.58 9.72
N ASP A 436 -22.40 16.30 10.58
CA ASP A 436 -21.67 17.53 10.26
C ASP A 436 -20.57 17.26 9.21
N LEU A 437 -19.77 16.18 9.41
CA LEU A 437 -18.75 15.75 8.45
C LEU A 437 -19.36 15.39 7.09
N LEU A 438 -20.44 14.61 7.10
CA LEU A 438 -21.11 14.15 5.88
C LEU A 438 -21.75 15.31 5.11
N SER A 439 -22.38 16.27 5.79
CA SER A 439 -22.88 17.50 5.16
C SER A 439 -21.74 18.31 4.52
N GLY A 440 -20.58 18.41 5.16
CA GLY A 440 -19.41 19.11 4.59
C GLY A 440 -18.80 18.40 3.38
N LEU A 441 -18.64 17.06 3.42
CA LEU A 441 -18.09 16.28 2.31
C LEU A 441 -19.07 16.17 1.13
N LEU A 442 -20.37 16.09 1.39
CA LEU A 442 -21.45 16.01 0.39
C LEU A 442 -22.06 17.38 0.05
N THR A 443 -21.31 18.46 0.27
CA THR A 443 -21.66 19.78 -0.28
C THR A 443 -21.51 19.75 -1.80
N ARG A 444 -22.57 20.18 -2.49
CA ARG A 444 -22.68 20.07 -3.96
C ARG A 444 -21.70 20.98 -4.69
N GLU A 445 -21.58 22.23 -4.26
CA GLU A 445 -20.64 23.20 -4.82
C GLU A 445 -19.19 22.82 -4.44
N PRO A 446 -18.32 22.47 -5.41
CA PRO A 446 -16.98 21.98 -5.09
C PRO A 446 -16.08 23.01 -4.36
N THR A 447 -16.38 24.31 -4.47
CA THR A 447 -15.65 25.37 -3.76
C THR A 447 -16.13 25.61 -2.33
N GLU A 448 -17.31 25.13 -1.95
CA GLU A 448 -17.81 25.17 -0.56
C GLU A 448 -17.60 23.83 0.18
N ARG A 449 -17.14 22.79 -0.53
CA ARG A 449 -16.97 21.43 -0.01
C ARG A 449 -15.80 21.32 0.97
N LEU A 450 -16.02 20.62 2.08
CA LEU A 450 -14.99 20.32 3.07
C LEU A 450 -13.81 19.60 2.43
N GLY A 451 -12.61 20.15 2.60
CA GLY A 451 -11.39 19.65 1.97
C GLY A 451 -10.97 20.38 0.69
N HIS A 452 -11.72 21.38 0.22
CA HIS A 452 -11.30 22.22 -0.91
C HIS A 452 -9.93 22.88 -0.66
N ASP A 453 -9.76 23.57 0.47
CA ASP A 453 -8.48 24.17 0.90
C ASP A 453 -7.50 23.12 1.50
N GLY A 454 -7.75 21.83 1.22
CA GLY A 454 -6.87 20.71 1.55
C GLY A 454 -7.38 19.78 2.66
N PRO A 455 -6.80 18.57 2.74
CA PRO A 455 -7.28 17.49 3.62
C PRO A 455 -7.19 17.81 5.12
N GLN A 456 -6.45 18.85 5.51
CA GLN A 456 -6.36 19.30 6.91
C GLN A 456 -7.70 19.83 7.44
N MET A 457 -8.60 20.34 6.59
CA MET A 457 -9.98 20.67 7.00
C MET A 457 -10.73 19.42 7.47
N ILE A 458 -10.56 18.30 6.75
CA ILE A 458 -11.19 17.02 7.06
C ILE A 458 -10.55 16.41 8.31
N LYS A 459 -9.20 16.40 8.40
CA LYS A 459 -8.47 15.82 9.54
C LYS A 459 -8.71 16.48 10.89
N ASN A 460 -8.97 17.78 10.90
CA ASN A 460 -9.26 18.55 12.12
C ASN A 460 -10.74 18.52 12.51
N HIS A 461 -11.60 17.82 11.77
CA HIS A 461 -13.03 17.72 12.05
C HIS A 461 -13.29 16.94 13.37
N PRO A 462 -14.23 17.37 14.24
CA PRO A 462 -14.53 16.72 15.52
C PRO A 462 -14.74 15.20 15.45
N PHE A 463 -15.36 14.72 14.37
CA PHE A 463 -15.53 13.29 14.07
C PHE A 463 -14.22 12.47 14.14
N PHE A 464 -13.05 13.04 13.86
CA PHE A 464 -11.75 12.38 13.95
C PHE A 464 -10.96 12.72 15.23
N ALA A 465 -11.55 13.37 16.23
CA ALA A 465 -10.85 13.79 17.45
C ALA A 465 -10.22 12.64 18.27
N SER A 466 -10.64 11.39 18.03
CA SER A 466 -10.04 10.19 18.62
C SER A 466 -8.85 9.62 17.83
N ILE A 467 -8.54 10.17 16.64
CA ILE A 467 -7.54 9.63 15.72
C ILE A 467 -6.19 10.32 15.92
N ASP A 468 -5.20 9.54 16.37
CA ASP A 468 -3.80 9.93 16.28
C ASP A 468 -3.27 9.57 14.89
N TRP A 469 -3.30 10.56 13.98
CA TRP A 469 -2.83 10.45 12.59
C TRP A 469 -1.39 9.92 12.49
N ASP A 470 -0.55 10.25 13.47
CA ASP A 470 0.87 9.94 13.49
C ASP A 470 1.12 8.48 13.96
N LYS A 471 0.23 7.91 14.77
CA LYS A 471 0.14 6.47 15.03
C LYS A 471 -0.54 5.73 13.88
N LEU A 472 -1.58 6.29 13.27
CA LEU A 472 -2.34 5.67 12.18
C LEU A 472 -1.42 5.40 10.98
N MET A 473 -0.71 6.41 10.48
CA MET A 473 0.28 6.30 9.40
C MET A 473 1.46 5.34 9.68
N LYS A 474 1.60 4.86 10.92
CA LYS A 474 2.62 3.89 11.35
C LYS A 474 2.01 2.51 11.68
N LYS A 475 0.73 2.26 11.35
CA LYS A 475 -0.09 1.10 11.73
C LYS A 475 0.02 0.76 13.24
N LYS A 476 -0.04 1.80 14.09
CA LYS A 476 0.01 1.70 15.56
C LYS A 476 -1.32 2.01 16.27
N VAL A 477 -2.40 2.22 15.51
CA VAL A 477 -3.77 2.20 16.03
C VAL A 477 -4.33 0.82 15.73
N GLN A 478 -4.88 0.13 16.74
CA GLN A 478 -5.46 -1.20 16.58
C GLN A 478 -6.73 -1.12 15.72
N PRO A 479 -6.86 -1.91 14.63
CA PRO A 479 -8.11 -1.97 13.88
C PRO A 479 -9.30 -2.48 14.73
N PRO A 480 -10.49 -1.88 14.57
CA PRO A 480 -11.70 -2.30 15.31
C PRO A 480 -12.29 -3.61 14.80
N PHE A 481 -11.86 -4.08 13.63
CA PHE A 481 -12.17 -5.37 13.05
C PHE A 481 -10.89 -5.99 12.49
N LYS A 482 -10.74 -7.31 12.67
CA LYS A 482 -9.65 -8.12 12.11
C LYS A 482 -10.27 -9.33 11.41
N PRO A 483 -10.05 -9.53 10.10
CA PRO A 483 -10.70 -10.60 9.34
C PRO A 483 -10.24 -11.98 9.82
N LEU A 484 -11.09 -12.99 9.62
CA LEU A 484 -10.69 -14.38 9.75
C LEU A 484 -9.92 -14.78 8.50
N VAL A 485 -8.67 -15.19 8.71
CA VAL A 485 -7.72 -15.59 7.67
C VAL A 485 -6.95 -16.78 8.22
N GLU A 486 -7.07 -17.96 7.61
CA GLU A 486 -6.40 -19.17 8.12
C GLU A 486 -4.88 -19.11 7.89
N ASN A 487 -4.44 -18.59 6.75
CA ASN A 487 -3.04 -18.59 6.31
C ASN A 487 -2.76 -17.61 5.15
N MET A 488 -1.48 -17.50 4.74
CA MET A 488 -1.03 -16.58 3.67
C MET A 488 -1.48 -16.96 2.23
N TYR A 489 -2.03 -18.15 2.03
CA TYR A 489 -2.59 -18.62 0.75
C TYR A 489 -4.13 -18.61 0.77
N ASP A 490 -4.74 -18.13 1.85
CA ASP A 490 -6.20 -18.14 2.02
C ASP A 490 -6.88 -17.27 0.96
N THR A 491 -7.94 -17.83 0.37
CA THR A 491 -8.80 -17.17 -0.61
C THR A 491 -10.28 -17.32 -0.28
N THR A 492 -10.65 -17.69 0.95
CA THR A 492 -12.06 -17.82 1.38
C THR A 492 -12.80 -16.48 1.43
N ASN A 493 -12.05 -15.37 1.53
CA ASN A 493 -12.57 -14.00 1.50
C ASN A 493 -12.63 -13.40 0.06
N PHE A 494 -12.64 -14.24 -0.98
CA PHE A 494 -12.79 -13.87 -2.39
C PHE A 494 -13.91 -14.69 -3.04
N ASP A 495 -14.54 -14.15 -4.09
CA ASP A 495 -15.71 -14.77 -4.72
C ASP A 495 -15.42 -16.18 -5.30
N ASP A 496 -16.30 -17.13 -4.98
CA ASP A 496 -16.25 -18.52 -5.46
C ASP A 496 -16.37 -18.62 -6.99
N GLU A 497 -17.00 -17.66 -7.69
CA GLU A 497 -17.02 -17.62 -9.17
C GLU A 497 -15.58 -17.56 -9.73
N PHE A 498 -14.72 -16.74 -9.11
CA PHE A 498 -13.33 -16.58 -9.56
C PHE A 498 -12.43 -17.68 -9.00
N THR A 499 -12.56 -18.04 -7.72
CA THR A 499 -11.67 -19.04 -7.10
C THR A 499 -11.95 -20.48 -7.55
N SER A 500 -13.08 -20.72 -8.22
CA SER A 500 -13.39 -21.97 -8.92
C SER A 500 -12.78 -22.07 -10.32
N GLU A 501 -12.31 -20.98 -10.93
CA GLU A 501 -11.72 -21.03 -12.28
C GLU A 501 -10.31 -21.63 -12.24
N ALA A 502 -10.02 -22.54 -13.19
CA ALA A 502 -8.70 -23.10 -13.36
C ALA A 502 -7.65 -21.98 -13.58
N PRO A 503 -6.53 -21.96 -12.83
CA PRO A 503 -5.53 -20.89 -12.89
C PRO A 503 -4.61 -21.04 -14.11
N LEU A 504 -5.21 -21.02 -15.31
CA LEU A 504 -4.53 -21.11 -16.60
C LEU A 504 -4.43 -19.70 -17.20
N GLU A 505 -3.26 -19.35 -17.72
CA GLU A 505 -3.11 -18.09 -18.45
C GLU A 505 -3.99 -18.15 -19.71
N SER A 506 -4.78 -17.11 -19.94
CA SER A 506 -5.61 -17.08 -21.14
C SER A 506 -4.75 -17.02 -22.40
N LEU A 507 -4.99 -17.98 -23.29
CA LEU A 507 -4.48 -17.93 -24.67
C LEU A 507 -4.96 -16.63 -25.35
N VAL A 508 -4.13 -16.17 -26.28
CA VAL A 508 -4.39 -15.03 -27.16
C VAL A 508 -4.27 -15.60 -28.57
N ASP A 509 -5.37 -15.61 -29.33
CA ASP A 509 -5.32 -15.87 -30.77
C ASP A 509 -4.35 -14.86 -31.39
N GLU A 510 -3.41 -15.32 -32.23
CA GLU A 510 -2.14 -14.66 -32.59
C GLU A 510 -2.27 -13.18 -33.02
N SER A 511 -2.42 -12.29 -32.03
CA SER A 511 -2.66 -10.87 -32.26
C SER A 511 -1.33 -10.18 -32.52
N HIS A 512 -0.86 -10.23 -33.76
CA HIS A 512 0.38 -9.56 -34.21
C HIS A 512 0.29 -8.04 -34.08
N ILE A 513 0.42 -7.55 -32.84
CA ILE A 513 0.52 -6.14 -32.47
C ILE A 513 1.80 -5.58 -33.12
N SER A 514 1.63 -4.60 -34.01
CA SER A 514 2.72 -4.05 -34.82
C SER A 514 3.80 -3.39 -33.94
N LYS A 515 5.03 -3.27 -34.46
CA LYS A 515 6.15 -2.66 -33.72
C LYS A 515 5.80 -1.26 -33.17
N THR A 516 5.13 -0.44 -33.96
CA THR A 516 4.68 0.91 -33.57
C THR A 516 3.57 0.90 -32.51
N MET A 517 2.80 -0.17 -32.38
CA MET A 517 1.88 -0.38 -31.26
C MET A 517 2.61 -0.91 -30.01
N GLN A 518 3.67 -1.72 -30.15
CA GLN A 518 4.52 -2.15 -29.03
C GLN A 518 5.27 -0.97 -28.39
N GLU A 519 5.75 -0.04 -29.22
CA GLU A 519 6.49 1.17 -28.80
C GLU A 519 5.67 2.08 -27.87
N GLN A 520 4.33 1.98 -27.89
CA GLN A 520 3.43 2.71 -26.97
C GLN A 520 3.50 2.20 -25.51
N PHE A 521 4.08 1.01 -25.27
CA PHE A 521 4.29 0.43 -23.95
C PHE A 521 5.76 0.48 -23.48
N ALA A 522 6.57 1.34 -24.10
CA ALA A 522 7.93 1.62 -23.63
C ALA A 522 7.91 2.18 -22.19
N GLY A 523 8.87 1.77 -21.34
CA GLY A 523 8.93 2.19 -19.94
C GLY A 523 7.91 1.54 -18.98
N PHE A 524 7.07 0.61 -19.47
CA PHE A 524 6.15 -0.14 -18.60
C PHE A 524 6.90 -1.02 -17.59
N THR A 525 7.97 -1.68 -18.04
CA THR A 525 8.78 -2.57 -17.19
C THR A 525 9.38 -1.81 -16.02
N TYR A 526 9.17 -2.33 -14.81
CA TYR A 526 9.64 -1.77 -13.54
C TYR A 526 10.07 -2.90 -12.63
N ASN A 527 11.36 -2.89 -12.29
CA ASN A 527 11.85 -3.53 -11.09
C ASN A 527 12.28 -2.36 -10.19
N PRO A 528 11.67 -2.15 -9.01
CA PRO A 528 11.98 -0.99 -8.17
C PRO A 528 13.47 -0.89 -7.84
N ALA A 529 14.18 -2.02 -7.79
CA ALA A 529 15.61 -2.06 -7.54
C ALA A 529 16.49 -1.49 -8.68
N ASN A 530 15.94 -1.29 -9.88
CA ASN A 530 16.63 -0.62 -10.99
C ASN A 530 16.36 0.90 -11.01
N ASP A 531 15.42 1.41 -10.21
CA ASP A 531 14.87 2.76 -10.39
C ASP A 531 15.70 3.87 -9.68
N GLY A 532 16.56 3.49 -8.73
CA GLY A 532 17.54 4.37 -8.05
C GLY A 532 18.65 4.95 -8.95
N VAL A 533 18.42 4.97 -10.27
CA VAL A 533 19.28 5.56 -11.30
C VAL A 533 18.53 6.64 -12.10
N LEU A 534 17.20 6.77 -11.97
CA LEU A 534 16.39 7.73 -12.74
C LEU A 534 16.36 9.16 -12.16
N GLY A 535 17.51 9.62 -11.67
CA GLY A 535 17.85 11.04 -11.71
C GLY A 535 18.28 11.44 -13.13
N GLU A 536 17.92 12.63 -13.58
CA GLU A 536 18.30 13.21 -14.89
C GLU A 536 17.86 12.44 -16.16
N SER A 537 16.61 12.62 -16.63
CA SER A 537 16.28 12.74 -18.09
C SER A 537 14.78 12.90 -18.45
N TYR A 538 14.03 13.79 -17.79
CA TYR A 538 12.64 14.12 -18.21
C TYR A 538 12.34 15.63 -18.33
N THR A 539 13.28 16.40 -18.88
CA THR A 539 13.05 17.77 -19.36
C THR A 539 12.85 17.80 -20.87
N GLY A 540 11.77 17.19 -21.35
CA GLY A 540 11.40 17.16 -22.77
C GLY A 540 10.88 18.51 -23.26
N SER A 541 11.77 19.36 -23.77
CA SER A 541 11.41 20.67 -24.32
C SER A 541 10.59 20.54 -25.61
N ILE A 542 9.31 20.94 -25.57
CA ILE A 542 8.44 20.96 -26.74
C ILE A 542 8.83 22.14 -27.64
N SER A 543 9.70 21.90 -28.62
CA SER A 543 10.00 22.87 -29.67
C SER A 543 8.87 22.91 -30.71
N GLY A 544 7.94 23.86 -30.56
CA GLY A 544 6.77 24.00 -31.44
C GLY A 544 7.15 24.38 -32.88
N SER A 545 7.04 23.43 -33.81
CA SER A 545 7.14 23.67 -35.26
C SER A 545 5.78 24.04 -35.87
N ALA A 546 5.45 25.32 -35.90
CA ALA A 546 4.22 25.79 -36.54
C ALA A 546 4.32 25.66 -38.08
N GLN A 547 3.52 24.76 -38.67
CA GLN A 547 3.21 24.81 -40.09
C GLN A 547 1.79 25.35 -40.29
N LYS A 548 1.69 26.42 -41.09
CA LYS A 548 0.42 26.95 -41.59
C LYS A 548 -0.17 25.96 -42.59
N TRP A 549 -1.48 25.76 -42.55
CA TRP A 549 -2.40 26.25 -43.59
C TRP A 549 -3.69 26.72 -42.90
#